data_AF-A0A9D4QTP5-F1
#
_entry.id   AF-A0A9D4QTP5-F1
#
_cell.length_a   1.000
_cell.length_b   1.000
_cell.length_c   1.000
_cell.angle_alpha   90.00
_cell.angle_beta   90.00
_cell.angle_gamma   90.00
#
_symmetry.space_group_name_H-M   'P 1'
#
loop_
_entity.id
_entity.type
_entity.pdbx_description
1 polymer ?
#
loop_
_entity_poly.entity_id
_entity_poly.type
_entity_poly.pdbx_seq_one_letter_code
_entity_poly.pdbx_strand_id
1 'polypeptide(L)'
;MGWWKFREREREREREREREREREREREERERERERERERERGVKTQPADIQNILTLVNIMVSISPSTAECERQFSAINLFKSSRRSHMNQDTQEALMRVHADGPPRHDYKAEKAIHH
;
A
#
# COMPACT_ATOMS: atom_id res chain seq x y z
N MET A 1 16.44 56.00 -61.18
CA MET A 1 15.33 55.04 -61.00
C MET A 1 15.62 53.88 -60.01
N GLY A 2 16.70 53.90 -59.21
CA GLY A 2 17.06 52.74 -58.35
C GLY A 2 16.42 52.70 -56.94
N TRP A 3 16.09 53.86 -56.37
CA TRP A 3 15.67 53.98 -54.96
C TRP A 3 14.30 53.36 -54.64
N TRP A 4 13.35 53.40 -55.60
CA TRP A 4 12.02 52.80 -55.44
C TRP A 4 12.05 51.28 -55.38
N LYS A 5 12.85 50.62 -56.24
CA LYS A 5 13.06 49.16 -56.21
C LYS A 5 13.73 48.69 -54.92
N PHE A 6 14.61 49.51 -54.32
CA PHE A 6 15.23 49.20 -53.03
C PHE A 6 14.21 49.26 -51.88
N ARG A 7 13.41 50.33 -51.82
CA ARG A 7 12.37 50.53 -50.79
C ARG A 7 11.23 49.52 -50.87
N GLU A 8 10.93 49.01 -52.06
CA GLU A 8 9.95 47.94 -52.24
C GLU A 8 10.49 46.59 -51.74
N ARG A 9 11.75 46.28 -52.06
CA ARG A 9 12.44 45.07 -51.59
C ARG A 9 12.64 45.05 -50.07
N GLU A 10 12.85 46.20 -49.43
CA GLU A 10 12.88 46.29 -47.96
C GLU A 10 11.51 46.00 -47.33
N ARG A 11 10.43 46.60 -47.85
CA ARG A 11 9.07 46.32 -47.38
C ARG A 11 8.69 44.86 -47.54
N GLU A 12 9.18 44.20 -48.59
CA GLU A 12 8.94 42.78 -48.81
C GLU A 12 9.61 41.92 -47.74
N ARG A 13 10.90 42.18 -47.44
CA ARG A 13 11.62 41.51 -46.35
C ARG A 13 10.99 41.77 -44.98
N GLU A 14 10.46 42.97 -44.77
CA GLU A 14 9.83 43.34 -43.52
C GLU A 14 8.54 42.54 -43.29
N ARG A 15 7.69 42.41 -44.31
CA ARG A 15 6.51 41.52 -44.27
C ARG A 15 6.88 40.05 -44.07
N GLU A 16 8.00 39.63 -44.66
CA GLU A 16 8.46 38.25 -44.54
C GLU A 16 8.88 37.93 -43.10
N ARG A 17 9.65 38.83 -42.46
CA ARG A 17 9.99 38.73 -41.03
C ARG A 17 8.78 38.77 -40.13
N GLU A 18 7.76 39.55 -40.49
CA GLU A 18 6.52 39.66 -39.72
C GLU A 18 5.74 38.35 -39.73
N ARG A 19 5.61 37.71 -40.91
CA ARG A 19 5.00 36.38 -41.05
C ARG A 19 5.79 35.30 -40.33
N GLU A 20 7.11 35.41 -40.28
CA GLU A 20 7.97 34.45 -39.60
C GLU A 20 7.77 34.53 -38.07
N ARG A 21 7.71 35.74 -37.52
CA ARG A 21 7.37 35.97 -36.10
C ARG A 21 5.98 35.48 -35.73
N GLU A 22 5.02 35.63 -36.63
CA GLU A 22 3.65 35.17 -36.41
C GLU A 22 3.58 33.63 -36.33
N ARG A 23 4.28 32.93 -37.24
CA ARG A 23 4.39 31.47 -37.21
C ARG A 23 5.13 30.95 -35.97
N GLU A 24 6.14 31.69 -35.51
CA GLU A 24 6.89 31.34 -34.31
C GLU A 24 6.00 31.44 -33.05
N ARG A 25 5.22 32.52 -32.93
CA ARG A 25 4.23 32.68 -31.85
C ARG A 25 3.18 31.58 -31.85
N GLU A 26 2.67 31.22 -33.04
CA GLU A 26 1.66 30.17 -33.17
C GLU A 26 2.21 28.79 -32.76
N ARG A 27 3.49 28.50 -33.08
CA ARG A 27 4.16 27.27 -32.62
C ARG A 27 4.33 27.24 -31.12
N GLU A 28 4.79 28.35 -30.54
CA GLU A 28 5.02 28.45 -29.10
C GLU A 28 3.71 28.31 -28.31
N GLU A 29 2.62 28.88 -28.80
CA GLU A 29 1.29 28.76 -28.20
C GLU A 29 0.77 27.32 -28.23
N ARG A 30 0.90 26.63 -29.36
CA ARG A 30 0.54 25.20 -29.48
C ARG A 30 1.38 24.30 -28.57
N GLU A 31 2.65 24.61 -28.35
CA GLU A 31 3.49 23.85 -27.42
C GLU A 31 3.05 24.04 -25.97
N ARG A 32 2.78 25.29 -25.55
CA ARG A 32 2.26 25.57 -24.21
C ARG A 32 0.91 24.91 -23.95
N GLU A 33 0.04 24.84 -24.96
CA GLU A 33 -1.25 24.16 -24.84
C GLU A 33 -1.08 22.64 -24.62
N ARG A 34 -0.20 21.99 -25.40
CA ARG A 34 0.15 20.57 -25.23
C ARG A 34 0.80 20.28 -23.88
N GLU A 35 1.61 21.20 -23.37
CA GLU A 35 2.23 21.07 -22.05
C GLU A 35 1.18 21.11 -20.93
N ARG A 36 0.23 22.05 -20.98
CA ARG A 36 -0.90 22.11 -20.04
C ARG A 36 -1.78 20.88 -20.09
N GLU A 37 -2.00 20.31 -21.29
CA GLU A 37 -2.77 19.07 -21.45
C GLU A 37 -2.05 17.89 -20.79
N ARG A 38 -0.73 17.75 -20.99
CA ARG A 38 0.09 16.73 -20.32
C ARG A 38 0.12 16.90 -18.80
N GLU A 39 0.15 18.13 -18.29
CA GLU A 39 0.06 18.39 -16.85
C GLU A 39 -1.29 17.96 -16.28
N ARG A 40 -2.40 18.25 -16.99
CA ARG A 40 -3.73 17.79 -16.61
C ARG A 40 -3.83 16.27 -16.59
N GLU A 41 -3.25 15.60 -17.58
CA GLU A 41 -3.20 14.13 -17.63
C GLU A 41 -2.33 13.52 -16.52
N ARG A 42 -1.24 14.20 -16.13
CA ARG A 42 -0.36 13.78 -15.03
C ARG A 42 -1.00 13.95 -13.65
N GLY A 43 -1.88 14.93 -13.48
CA GLY A 43 -2.56 15.21 -12.20
C GLY A 43 -3.61 14.18 -11.76
N VAL A 44 -3.97 13.20 -12.60
CA VAL A 44 -5.17 12.35 -12.39
C VAL A 44 -4.83 10.90 -11.96
N LYS A 45 -3.60 10.59 -11.53
CA LYS A 45 -3.22 9.21 -11.18
C LYS A 45 -2.66 9.04 -9.77
N THR A 46 -3.38 9.52 -8.77
CA THR A 46 -3.30 8.93 -7.42
C THR A 46 -4.38 7.87 -7.30
N GLN A 47 -4.13 6.69 -7.87
CA GLN A 47 -4.92 5.51 -7.50
C GLN A 47 -4.74 5.27 -6.00
N PRO A 48 -5.79 4.92 -5.24
CA PRO A 48 -5.71 4.68 -3.80
C PRO A 48 -5.07 3.32 -3.50
N ALA A 49 -3.86 3.07 -4.00
CA ALA A 49 -3.07 1.89 -3.66
C ALA A 49 -2.65 1.89 -2.17
N ASP A 50 -2.71 3.04 -1.50
CA ASP A 50 -2.24 3.20 -0.13
C ASP A 50 -3.24 2.74 0.94
N ILE A 51 -4.53 2.60 0.61
CA ILE A 51 -5.53 2.19 1.60
C ILE A 51 -5.42 0.69 1.93
N GLN A 52 -5.02 -0.14 0.96
CA GLN A 52 -4.89 -1.59 1.18
C GLN A 52 -3.80 -1.92 2.22
N ASN A 53 -2.68 -1.20 2.17
CA ASN A 53 -1.60 -1.36 3.15
C ASN A 53 -2.05 -0.92 4.55
N ILE A 54 -2.80 0.18 4.63
CA ILE A 54 -3.35 0.70 5.89
C ILE A 54 -4.38 -0.28 6.48
N LEU A 55 -5.29 -0.82 5.67
CA LEU A 55 -6.29 -1.80 6.11
C LEU A 55 -5.63 -3.11 6.58
N THR A 56 -4.58 -3.55 5.90
CA THR A 56 -3.81 -4.73 6.32
C THR A 56 -3.14 -4.51 7.67
N LEU A 57 -2.54 -3.33 7.88
CA LEU A 57 -1.92 -2.96 9.17
C LEU A 57 -2.96 -2.91 10.30
N VAL A 58 -4.13 -2.32 10.06
CA VAL A 58 -5.22 -2.27 11.05
C VAL A 58 -5.70 -3.68 11.42
N ASN A 59 -5.87 -4.57 10.45
CA ASN A 59 -6.25 -5.96 10.72
C ASN A 59 -5.20 -6.70 11.55
N ILE A 60 -3.90 -6.47 11.28
CA ILE A 60 -2.81 -7.04 12.09
C ILE A 60 -2.85 -6.49 13.52
N MET A 61 -3.00 -5.16 13.69
CA MET A 61 -3.05 -4.52 15.01
C MET A 61 -4.26 -4.95 15.85
N VAL A 62 -5.40 -5.29 15.22
CA VAL A 62 -6.60 -5.76 15.92
C VAL A 62 -6.57 -7.28 16.19
N SER A 63 -5.90 -8.06 15.34
CA SER A 63 -5.79 -9.53 15.49
C SER A 63 -4.68 -9.96 16.45
N ILE A 64 -3.63 -9.16 16.60
CA ILE A 64 -2.64 -9.36 17.66
C ILE A 64 -3.27 -8.84 18.95
N SER A 65 -3.90 -9.72 19.75
CA SER A 65 -4.45 -9.37 21.07
C SER A 65 -3.43 -8.52 21.85
N PRO A 66 -3.73 -7.26 22.22
CA PRO A 66 -2.77 -6.36 22.89
C PRO A 66 -2.49 -6.73 24.35
N SER A 67 -2.83 -7.96 24.75
CA SER A 67 -2.89 -8.35 26.13
C SER A 67 -2.03 -9.59 26.33
N THR A 68 -0.82 -9.38 26.83
CA THR A 68 -0.10 -10.44 27.55
C THR A 68 -0.99 -11.05 28.64
N ALA A 69 -2.03 -10.35 29.13
CA ALA A 69 -2.95 -10.86 30.14
C ALA A 69 -3.93 -11.97 29.66
N GLU A 70 -4.26 -12.08 28.36
CA GLU A 70 -4.99 -13.26 27.83
C GLU A 70 -4.09 -14.50 27.82
N CYS A 71 -2.86 -14.31 27.34
CA CYS A 71 -1.80 -15.30 27.47
C CYS A 71 -1.50 -15.62 28.94
N GLU A 72 -1.43 -14.64 29.83
CA GLU A 72 -1.16 -14.84 31.26
C GLU A 72 -2.29 -15.63 31.92
N ARG A 73 -3.57 -15.39 31.58
CA ARG A 73 -4.67 -16.23 32.09
C ARG A 73 -4.53 -17.68 31.66
N GLN A 74 -4.20 -17.94 30.39
CA GLN A 74 -3.90 -19.28 29.90
C GLN A 74 -2.67 -19.86 30.60
N PHE A 75 -1.57 -19.11 30.69
CA PHE A 75 -0.32 -19.51 31.36
C PHE A 75 -0.48 -19.71 32.88
N SER A 76 -1.39 -18.98 33.53
CA SER A 76 -1.75 -19.12 34.95
C SER A 76 -2.61 -20.37 35.18
N ALA A 77 -3.55 -20.68 34.30
CA ALA A 77 -4.24 -21.97 34.31
C ALA A 77 -3.24 -23.13 34.09
N ILE A 78 -2.17 -22.87 33.34
CA ILE A 78 -1.07 -23.79 33.05
C ILE A 78 0.04 -23.80 34.12
N ASN A 79 0.05 -22.91 35.12
CA ASN A 79 1.10 -22.89 36.17
C ASN A 79 1.15 -24.20 37.00
N LEU A 80 0.06 -24.99 36.98
CA LEU A 80 0.03 -26.36 37.48
C LEU A 80 0.96 -27.30 36.70
N PHE A 81 1.06 -27.15 35.37
CA PHE A 81 1.96 -27.92 34.51
C PHE A 81 3.41 -27.42 34.58
N LYS A 82 3.61 -26.10 34.70
CA LYS A 82 4.95 -25.48 34.74
C LYS A 82 5.77 -25.83 35.99
N SER A 83 5.13 -26.13 37.13
CA SER A 83 5.82 -26.33 38.42
C SER A 83 6.21 -27.79 38.68
N SER A 84 5.31 -28.74 38.52
CA SER A 84 5.57 -30.16 38.84
C SER A 84 5.88 -31.03 37.61
N ARG A 85 5.28 -30.74 36.46
CA ARG A 85 5.38 -31.59 35.24
C ARG A 85 6.42 -31.12 34.23
N ARG A 86 6.80 -29.84 34.24
CA ARG A 86 7.80 -29.26 33.33
C ARG A 86 9.20 -29.88 33.47
N SER A 87 9.56 -30.33 34.67
CA SER A 87 10.86 -30.98 34.93
C SER A 87 10.96 -32.40 34.40
N HIS A 88 9.83 -33.03 34.04
CA HIS A 88 9.76 -34.45 33.67
C HIS A 88 9.10 -34.71 32.31
N MET A 89 8.69 -33.67 31.58
CA MET A 89 7.92 -33.81 30.34
C MET A 89 8.69 -33.24 29.15
N ASN A 90 8.66 -33.97 28.03
CA ASN A 90 9.32 -33.54 26.80
C ASN A 90 8.64 -32.28 26.23
N GLN A 91 9.43 -31.44 25.55
CA GLN A 91 8.99 -30.13 25.05
C GLN A 91 7.78 -30.25 24.11
N ASP A 92 7.78 -31.24 23.23
CA ASP A 92 6.70 -31.50 22.27
C ASP A 92 5.37 -31.84 22.97
N THR A 93 5.45 -32.64 24.04
CA THR A 93 4.28 -33.01 24.85
C THR A 93 3.76 -31.81 25.63
N GLN A 94 4.65 -30.95 26.11
CA GLN A 94 4.27 -29.69 26.76
C GLN A 94 3.54 -28.78 25.77
N GLU A 95 4.04 -28.63 24.55
CA GLU A 95 3.42 -27.78 23.53
C GLU A 95 2.05 -28.31 23.09
N ALA A 96 1.92 -29.62 22.85
CA ALA A 96 0.65 -30.24 22.51
C ALA A 96 -0.41 -30.01 23.59
N LEU A 97 -0.03 -30.15 24.86
CA LEU A 97 -0.94 -29.93 25.98
C LEU A 97 -1.38 -28.47 26.11
N MET A 98 -0.50 -27.52 25.82
CA MET A 98 -0.83 -26.09 25.78
C MET A 98 -1.89 -25.79 24.71
N ARG A 99 -1.73 -26.36 23.51
CA ARG A 99 -2.67 -26.20 22.39
C ARG A 99 -4.04 -26.79 22.73
N VAL A 100 -4.07 -27.99 23.31
CA VAL A 100 -5.32 -28.61 23.77
C VAL A 100 -6.02 -27.77 24.84
N HIS A 101 -5.27 -27.10 25.72
CA HIS A 101 -5.86 -26.22 26.74
C HIS A 101 -6.33 -24.87 26.19
N ALA A 102 -5.66 -24.33 25.17
CA ALA A 102 -6.01 -23.05 24.56
C ALA A 102 -7.19 -23.18 23.59
N ASP A 103 -7.18 -24.21 22.74
CA ASP A 103 -8.09 -24.35 21.60
C ASP A 103 -9.07 -25.53 21.76
N GLY A 104 -8.91 -26.35 22.80
CA GLY A 104 -9.77 -27.50 23.06
C GLY A 104 -11.13 -27.12 23.64
N PRO A 105 -12.16 -27.95 23.43
CA PRO A 105 -13.47 -27.72 24.01
C PRO A 105 -13.41 -27.79 25.55
N PRO A 106 -14.33 -27.13 26.27
CA PRO A 106 -14.44 -27.25 27.71
C PRO A 106 -14.50 -28.73 28.15
N ARG A 107 -13.93 -29.06 29.32
CA ARG A 107 -13.80 -30.45 29.79
C ARG A 107 -15.13 -31.23 29.84
N HIS A 108 -16.26 -30.54 30.03
CA HIS A 108 -17.60 -31.15 30.06
C HIS A 108 -18.12 -31.52 28.66
N ASP A 109 -17.64 -30.84 27.62
CA ASP A 109 -18.02 -31.08 26.23
C ASP A 109 -17.00 -31.94 25.48
N TYR A 110 -15.87 -32.27 26.12
CA TYR A 110 -14.83 -33.10 25.53
C TYR A 110 -15.28 -34.56 25.41
N LYS A 111 -15.44 -35.03 24.16
CA LYS A 111 -15.80 -36.42 23.84
C LYS A 111 -14.55 -37.21 23.46
N ALA A 112 -13.99 -37.94 24.43
CA ALA A 112 -12.77 -38.74 24.26
C ALA A 112 -12.89 -39.78 23.13
N GLU A 113 -14.08 -40.36 22.94
CA GLU A 113 -14.36 -41.36 21.91
C GLU A 113 -14.05 -40.85 20.49
N LYS A 114 -14.26 -39.56 20.23
CA LYS A 114 -13.97 -38.95 18.93
C LYS A 114 -12.47 -38.76 18.66
N ALA A 115 -11.65 -38.74 19.70
CA ALA A 115 -10.21 -38.47 19.60
C ALA A 115 -9.38 -39.76 19.42
N ILE A 116 -9.95 -40.93 19.68
CA ILE A 116 -9.25 -42.24 19.60
C ILE A 116 -9.34 -42.84 18.19
N HIS A 117 -10.33 -42.42 17.39
CA HIS A 117 -10.63 -43.00 16.07
C HIS A 117 -10.06 -42.19 14.88
N HIS A 118 -8.94 -41.49 15.08
CA HIS A 118 -8.33 -40.67 14.03
C HIS A 118 -6.99 -41.24 13.53
#